data_AF-A0A3P9DL00-F1
#
_entry.id   AF-A0A3P9DL00-F1
#
_cell.length_a   1.000
_cell.length_b   1.000
_cell.length_c   1.000
_cell.angle_alpha   90.00
_cell.angle_beta   90.00
_cell.angle_gamma   90.00
#
_symmetry.space_group_name_H-M   'P 1'
#
loop_
_entity.id
_entity.type
_entity.pdbx_description
1 polymer ?
#
loop_
_entity_poly.entity_id
_entity_poly.type
_entity_poly.pdbx_seq_one_letter_code
_entity_poly.pdbx_strand_id
1 'polypeptide(L)' 'LFQQNNACLHSARGEQAFLNQEHIHTAPWPAFSPSMPLIEWDVLG' A
#
# COMPACT_ATOMS: atom_id res chain seq x y z
N LEU A 1 -2.39 -10.87 2.70
CA LEU A 1 -2.42 -9.54 3.34
C LEU A 1 -1.61 -8.61 2.46
N PHE A 2 -2.23 -7.59 1.88
CA PHE A 2 -1.59 -6.64 0.96
C PHE A 2 -1.02 -5.45 1.74
N GLN A 3 0.19 -5.01 1.40
CA GLN A 3 0.84 -3.85 2.01
C GLN A 3 1.09 -2.78 0.95
N GLN A 4 0.67 -1.57 1.26
CA GLN A 4 0.94 -0.38 0.47
C GLN A 4 1.08 0.82 1.40
N ASN A 5 1.78 1.84 0.95
CA ASN A 5 1.89 3.09 1.71
C ASN A 5 0.59 3.91 1.61
N ASN A 6 0.47 4.94 2.44
CA ASN A 6 -0.70 5.84 2.45
C ASN A 6 -0.57 7.01 1.45
N ALA A 7 0.07 6.83 0.29
CA ALA A 7 0.06 7.89 -0.72
C ALA A 7 -1.39 8.15 -1.16
N CYS A 8 -1.70 9.41 -1.51
CA CYS A 8 -3.07 9.85 -1.84
C CYS A 8 -3.75 8.96 -2.91
N LEU A 9 -2.99 8.45 -3.87
CA LEU A 9 -3.49 7.57 -4.93
C LEU A 9 -4.01 6.21 -4.40
N HIS A 10 -3.37 5.66 -3.36
CA HIS A 10 -3.75 4.42 -2.66
C HIS A 10 -4.88 4.62 -1.63
N SER A 11 -5.39 5.85 -1.55
CA SER A 11 -6.59 6.18 -0.78
C SER A 11 -7.71 6.70 -1.70
N ALA A 12 -7.49 6.67 -3.02
CA ALA A 12 -8.48 7.10 -3.98
C ALA A 12 -9.67 6.13 -4.00
N ARG A 13 -10.87 6.68 -4.15
CA ARG A 13 -12.12 5.91 -4.13
C ARG A 13 -12.12 4.72 -5.10
N GLY A 14 -11.55 4.89 -6.30
CA GLY A 14 -11.51 3.81 -7.30
C GLY A 14 -10.63 2.63 -6.88
N GLU A 15 -9.51 2.92 -6.24
CA GLU A 15 -8.57 1.91 -5.77
C GLU A 15 -9.16 1.16 -4.55
N GLN A 16 -9.77 1.88 -3.60
CA GLN A 16 -10.51 1.24 -2.51
C GLN A 16 -11.69 0.39 -2.99
N ALA A 17 -12.42 0.84 -4.02
CA ALA A 17 -13.53 0.09 -4.58
C ALA A 17 -13.06 -1.24 -5.21
N PHE A 18 -11.94 -1.21 -5.94
CA PHE A 18 -11.33 -2.41 -6.50
C PHE A 18 -10.87 -3.38 -5.39
N LEU A 19 -10.13 -2.89 -4.39
CA LEU A 19 -9.65 -3.73 -3.29
C LEU A 19 -10.79 -4.40 -2.52
N ASN A 20 -11.88 -3.67 -2.30
CA ASN A 20 -13.08 -4.20 -1.66
C ASN A 20 -13.78 -5.27 -2.52
N GLN A 21 -13.90 -5.02 -3.83
CA GLN A 21 -14.50 -5.98 -4.78
C GLN A 21 -13.71 -7.29 -4.84
N GLU A 22 -12.39 -7.21 -4.83
CA GLU A 22 -11.50 -8.36 -4.92
C GLU A 22 -11.20 -9.02 -3.56
N HIS A 23 -11.86 -8.57 -2.48
CA HIS A 23 -11.66 -9.07 -1.12
C HIS A 23 -10.19 -8.99 -0.63
N ILE A 24 -9.48 -7.96 -1.06
CA ILE A 24 -8.07 -7.76 -0.71
C ILE A 24 -7.98 -6.97 0.60
N HIS A 25 -7.48 -7.64 1.64
CA HIS A 25 -7.21 -7.00 2.92
C HIS A 25 -5.89 -6.21 2.89
N THR A 26 -5.97 -4.90 3.15
CA THR A 26 -4.81 -4.01 3.33
C THR A 26 -4.35 -4.01 4.78
N ALA A 27 -3.04 -4.07 4.99
CA ALA A 27 -2.45 -3.82 6.30
C ALA A 27 -2.33 -2.30 6.54
N PRO A 28 -2.53 -1.82 7.78
CA PRO A 28 -2.34 -0.42 8.11
C PRO A 28 -0.87 -0.03 7.93
N TRP A 29 -0.64 1.10 7.27
CA TRP A 29 0.69 1.70 7.11
C TRP A 29 0.83 2.95 7.97
N PRO A 30 1.88 3.09 8.79
CA PRO A 30 2.13 4.34 9.51
C PRO A 30 2.54 5.45 8.54
N ALA A 31 1.91 6.63 8.66
CA ALA A 31 2.26 7.80 7.84
C ALA A 31 3.75 8.16 7.99
N PHE A 32 4.38 8.62 6.91
CA PHE A 32 5.80 9.02 6.88
C PHE A 32 6.79 7.92 7.32
N SER A 33 6.46 6.66 7.08
CA SER A 33 7.35 5.53 7.36
C SER A 33 7.86 4.89 6.05
N PRO A 34 8.89 5.47 5.42
CA PRO A 34 9.47 4.96 4.18
C PRO A 34 10.33 3.71 4.38
N SER A 35 10.75 3.42 5.61
CA SER A 35 11.64 2.30 5.98
C SER A 35 10.92 0.97 6.26
N MET A 36 9.59 0.93 6.14
CA MET A 36 8.76 -0.25 6.43
C MET A 36 8.47 -1.19 5.24
N PRO A 37 8.74 -0.89 3.95
CA PRO A 37 8.43 -1.84 2.90
C PRO A 37 9.48 -2.94 2.84
N LEU A 38 9.00 -4.19 2.78
CA LEU A 38 9.79 -5.36 2.36
C LEU A 38 10.24 -5.25 0.89
N ILE A 39 9.79 -4.23 0.15
CA ILE A 39 10.36 -3.83 -1.14
C ILE A 39 11.65 -3.08 -0.84
N GLU A 40 12.75 -3.83 -0.83
CA GLU A 40 14.09 -3.28 -0.80
C GLU A 40 14.33 -2.52 -2.11
N TRP A 41 14.38 -1.19 -2.01
CA TRP A 41 14.85 -0.33 -3.10
C TRP A 41 16.32 -0.63 -3.48
N ASP A 42 17.06 -1.32 -2.61
CA ASP A 42 18.45 -1.73 -2.83
C ASP A 42 18.61 -2.76 -3.96
N VAL A 43 17.54 -3.43 -4.40
CA VAL A 43 17.60 -4.43 -5.49
C VAL A 43 17.48 -3.79 -6.89
N LEU A 44 17.11 -2.51 -6.97
CA LEU A 44 16.92 -1.79 -8.24
C LEU A 44 18.11 -0.88 -8.60
N GLY A 45 19.33 -1.25 -8.15
CA GLY A 45 20.58 -0.52 -8.37
C GLY A 45 20.83 -0.07 -9.81
#